data_AF-A0A0D3IPT0-F1
#
_entry.id   AF-A0A0D3IPT0-F1
#
_cell.length_a   1.000
_cell.length_b   1.000
_cell.length_c   1.000
_cell.angle_alpha   90.00
_cell.angle_beta   90.00
_cell.angle_gamma   90.00
#
_symmetry.space_group_name_H-M   'P 1'
#
loop_
_entity.id
_entity.type
_entity.pdbx_description
1 polymer ?
#
loop_
_entity_poly.entity_id
_entity_poly.type
_entity_poly.pdbx_seq_one_letter_code
_entity_poly.pdbx_strand_id
1 'polypeptide(L)'
;AGQTGAGTGGTAGTAGPEPDVVEVEPSSKARSMKWSEGRLVVLYAGPCTLLARSATREGATLDGEKLSSMFDIKGGCSLSLYALRFVNGRSERYGGAVKVYNAGNIAMQDVSFTDCESGMYGGAVYVRKTRGDISLVGVTFRSCKARQGGAVLVLESGATSMDGATFIACTADL
;
A
#
# COMPACT_ATOMS: atom_id res chain seq x y z
N ALA A 1 -47.28 28.63 21.73
CA ALA A 1 -47.50 27.48 22.63
C ALA A 1 -47.55 26.24 21.75
N GLY A 2 -46.83 25.15 21.94
CA GLY A 2 -45.94 24.68 23.00
C GLY A 2 -45.38 23.33 22.52
N GLN A 3 -44.21 22.95 23.01
CA GLN A 3 -43.45 21.74 22.69
C GLN A 3 -44.23 20.46 23.06
N THR A 4 -43.92 19.28 22.48
CA THR A 4 -43.05 18.20 23.03
C THR A 4 -43.42 16.92 22.23
N GLY A 5 -42.64 15.87 21.95
CA GLY A 5 -41.32 15.37 22.37
C GLY A 5 -41.35 13.82 22.28
N ALA A 6 -40.17 13.20 22.10
CA ALA A 6 -39.84 11.75 22.10
C ALA A 6 -40.13 10.95 20.80
N GLY A 7 -39.21 10.20 20.17
CA GLY A 7 -37.86 9.76 20.52
C GLY A 7 -37.83 8.26 20.85
N THR A 8 -37.34 7.42 19.93
CA THR A 8 -36.61 6.14 20.12
C THR A 8 -36.08 5.74 18.72
N GLY A 9 -34.88 5.24 18.46
CA GLY A 9 -33.87 4.56 19.26
C GLY A 9 -33.38 3.38 18.40
N GLY A 10 -32.16 3.45 17.86
CA GLY A 10 -31.62 2.43 16.94
C GLY A 10 -30.11 2.54 16.77
N THR A 11 -29.38 2.11 17.80
CA THR A 11 -27.99 1.63 17.85
C THR A 11 -26.98 2.23 16.87
N ALA A 12 -26.13 3.10 17.42
CA ALA A 12 -24.80 3.38 16.91
C ALA A 12 -24.00 2.07 16.80
N GLY A 13 -23.85 1.56 15.58
CA GLY A 13 -22.66 0.79 15.25
C GLY A 13 -21.50 1.77 15.31
N THR A 14 -20.57 1.57 16.23
CA THR A 14 -19.30 2.29 16.23
C THR A 14 -18.53 1.82 14.99
N ALA A 15 -18.83 2.44 13.84
CA ALA A 15 -17.90 2.45 12.74
C ALA A 15 -16.57 2.90 13.34
N GLY A 16 -15.53 2.07 13.22
CA GLY A 16 -14.17 2.53 13.49
C GLY A 16 -13.90 3.81 12.70
N PRO A 17 -12.82 4.55 13.02
CA PRO A 17 -12.46 5.72 12.24
C PRO A 17 -12.50 5.35 10.75
N GLU A 18 -13.27 6.12 9.96
CA GLU A 18 -13.32 5.93 8.52
C GLU A 18 -11.87 5.93 7.99
N PRO A 19 -11.54 5.07 7.02
CA PRO A 19 -10.19 5.02 6.50
C PRO A 19 -9.80 6.38 5.93
N ASP A 20 -8.54 6.77 6.12
CA ASP A 20 -7.98 7.91 5.40
C ASP A 20 -7.97 7.54 3.90
N VAL A 21 -8.87 8.15 3.12
CA VAL A 21 -9.00 7.88 1.68
C VAL A 21 -8.10 8.84 0.90
N VAL A 22 -7.20 8.26 0.11
CA VAL A 22 -6.33 8.96 -0.84
C VAL A 22 -6.79 8.60 -2.24
N GLU A 23 -7.42 9.55 -2.93
CA GLU A 23 -7.71 9.43 -4.36
C GLU A 23 -6.51 9.92 -5.16
N VAL A 24 -6.04 9.07 -6.08
CA VAL A 24 -4.88 9.37 -6.93
C VAL A 24 -5.38 9.68 -8.34
N GLU A 25 -5.02 10.87 -8.82
CA GLU A 25 -5.29 11.30 -10.19
C GLU A 25 -4.40 10.54 -11.20
N PRO A 26 -4.90 10.27 -12.41
CA PRO A 26 -4.10 9.67 -13.48
C PRO A 26 -2.80 10.47 -13.73
N SER A 27 -1.69 9.77 -13.99
CA SER A 27 -0.36 10.34 -14.28
C SER A 27 0.36 11.08 -13.13
N SER A 28 -0.02 10.82 -11.88
CA SER A 28 0.65 11.37 -10.69
C SER A 28 2.15 11.03 -10.66
N LYS A 29 3.04 12.04 -10.74
CA LYS A 29 4.51 11.89 -10.73
C LYS A 29 5.11 11.61 -9.32
N ALA A 30 4.40 10.88 -8.46
CA ALA A 30 4.59 10.99 -7.01
C ALA A 30 5.73 10.14 -6.41
N ARG A 31 6.72 10.83 -5.83
CA ARG A 31 7.86 10.34 -5.03
C ARG A 31 7.55 9.99 -3.55
N SER A 32 6.35 9.50 -3.27
CA SER A 32 5.58 9.52 -1.99
C SER A 32 4.86 10.86 -1.77
N MET A 33 3.56 10.84 -1.45
CA MET A 33 2.63 11.98 -1.28
C MET A 33 2.38 12.56 0.16
N LYS A 34 3.13 13.53 0.73
CA LYS A 34 2.57 14.39 1.83
C LYS A 34 2.22 15.68 1.16
N TRP A 35 1.05 16.22 1.49
CA TRP A 35 0.74 17.61 1.19
C TRP A 35 1.43 18.54 2.20
N SER A 36 2.74 18.66 2.00
CA SER A 36 3.64 19.81 2.23
C SER A 36 5.06 19.27 1.96
N GLU A 37 5.73 19.74 0.90
CA GLU A 37 7.13 19.40 0.57
C GLU A 37 7.42 17.92 0.19
N GLY A 38 6.53 17.26 -0.55
CA GLY A 38 6.91 16.18 -1.48
C GLY A 38 7.25 14.78 -0.92
N ARG A 39 6.60 14.30 0.16
CA ARG A 39 6.80 12.91 0.66
C ARG A 39 5.64 12.29 1.48
N LEU A 40 4.91 11.23 1.06
CA LEU A 40 3.81 10.57 1.85
C LEU A 40 4.47 9.78 2.92
N VAL A 41 4.60 10.43 4.05
CA VAL A 41 4.88 9.74 5.29
C VAL A 41 3.59 9.80 6.08
N VAL A 42 2.80 8.73 6.05
CA VAL A 42 1.76 8.57 7.08
C VAL A 42 2.50 8.34 8.39
N LEU A 43 2.76 9.42 9.13
CA LEU A 43 3.32 9.37 10.48
C LEU A 43 2.15 9.38 11.46
N TYR A 44 1.48 8.24 11.61
CA TYR A 44 0.60 8.03 12.74
C TYR A 44 1.15 6.94 13.64
N ALA A 45 1.26 7.25 14.93
CA ALA A 45 1.60 6.32 16.00
C ALA A 45 0.30 5.80 16.60
N GLY A 46 -0.38 4.92 15.87
CA GLY A 46 -1.64 4.30 16.27
C GLY A 46 -2.22 3.43 15.15
N PRO A 47 -3.17 2.53 15.45
CA PRO A 47 -3.85 1.76 14.42
C PRO A 47 -4.66 2.70 13.51
N CYS A 48 -4.16 2.96 12.31
CA CYS A 48 -4.89 3.63 11.23
C CYS A 48 -5.29 2.66 10.12
N THR A 49 -6.21 3.06 9.25
CA THR A 49 -6.51 2.36 8.00
C THR A 49 -6.34 3.36 6.87
N LEU A 50 -5.39 3.09 5.97
CA LEU A 50 -5.16 3.90 4.77
C LEU A 50 -5.75 3.18 3.55
N LEU A 51 -6.59 3.88 2.80
CA LEU A 51 -7.10 3.42 1.51
C LEU A 51 -6.54 4.34 0.42
N ALA A 52 -5.81 3.79 -0.55
CA ALA A 52 -5.42 4.53 -1.75
C ALA A 52 -5.99 3.86 -2.99
N ARG A 53 -6.66 4.65 -3.84
CA ARG A 53 -7.30 4.16 -5.07
C ARG A 53 -7.22 5.18 -6.19
N SER A 54 -7.36 4.71 -7.42
CA SER A 54 -7.57 5.61 -8.56
C SER A 54 -8.95 6.27 -8.48
N ALA A 55 -9.02 7.55 -8.85
CA ALA A 55 -10.29 8.25 -9.08
C ALA A 55 -11.00 7.78 -10.36
N THR A 56 -10.30 7.09 -11.27
CA THR A 56 -10.82 6.66 -12.58
C THR A 56 -10.83 5.15 -12.72
N ARG A 57 -11.63 4.64 -13.67
CA ARG A 57 -11.68 3.21 -13.99
C ARG A 57 -10.42 2.70 -14.69
N GLU A 58 -9.63 3.60 -15.26
CA GLU A 58 -8.42 3.24 -16.01
C GLU A 58 -7.23 2.98 -15.08
N GLY A 59 -7.34 3.36 -13.81
CA GLY A 59 -6.28 3.26 -12.81
C GLY A 59 -5.37 4.50 -12.80
N ALA A 60 -4.59 4.65 -11.73
CA ALA A 60 -3.65 5.76 -11.57
C ALA A 60 -2.20 5.28 -11.49
N THR A 61 -1.30 5.98 -12.17
CA THR A 61 0.14 5.67 -12.15
C THR A 61 0.85 6.54 -11.12
N LEU A 62 1.67 5.91 -10.28
CA LEU A 62 2.63 6.54 -9.37
C LEU A 62 4.05 6.20 -9.83
N ASP A 63 4.76 7.23 -10.29
CA ASP A 63 6.15 7.10 -10.77
C ASP A 63 7.16 7.53 -9.69
N GLY A 64 8.07 6.62 -9.35
CA GLY A 64 9.14 6.86 -8.37
C GLY A 64 10.39 7.47 -8.95
N GLU A 65 10.45 7.59 -10.28
CA GLU A 65 11.54 8.18 -11.04
C GLU A 65 12.91 7.58 -10.69
N LYS A 66 12.91 6.31 -10.28
CA LYS A 66 14.07 5.56 -9.77
C LYS A 66 14.72 6.16 -8.52
N LEU A 67 14.04 7.08 -7.82
CA LEU A 67 14.63 7.83 -6.71
C LEU A 67 13.98 7.55 -5.34
N SER A 68 12.73 7.07 -5.27
CA SER A 68 12.09 6.76 -3.98
C SER A 68 11.05 5.66 -4.04
N SER A 69 10.69 5.17 -2.84
CA SER A 69 9.47 4.39 -2.59
C SER A 69 8.28 5.33 -2.39
N MET A 70 7.07 4.81 -2.57
CA MET A 70 5.82 5.59 -2.53
C MET A 70 5.08 5.44 -1.20
N PHE A 71 5.11 4.25 -0.61
CA PHE A 71 4.43 3.95 0.65
C PHE A 71 5.40 3.34 1.67
N ASP A 72 5.53 3.98 2.85
CA ASP A 72 6.18 3.44 4.05
C ASP A 72 5.14 3.35 5.17
N ILE A 73 4.68 2.12 5.46
CA ILE A 73 3.58 1.82 6.39
C ILE A 73 4.13 1.18 7.66
N LYS A 74 3.73 1.73 8.81
CA LYS A 74 4.19 1.27 10.13
C LYS A 74 3.18 1.61 11.24
N GLY A 75 3.51 1.22 12.46
CA GLY A 75 2.81 1.67 13.67
C GLY A 75 1.44 1.02 13.90
N GLY A 76 1.21 -0.16 13.33
CA GLY A 76 -0.07 -0.87 13.37
C GLY A 76 -1.06 -0.43 12.29
N CYS A 77 -0.67 0.48 11.40
CA CYS A 77 -1.53 0.94 10.32
C CYS A 77 -1.81 -0.17 9.30
N SER A 78 -3.06 -0.28 8.87
CA SER A 78 -3.48 -1.14 7.76
C SER A 78 -3.44 -0.36 6.45
N LEU A 79 -3.13 -1.05 5.35
CA LEU A 79 -3.04 -0.47 4.01
C LEU A 79 -3.96 -1.22 3.06
N SER A 80 -4.77 -0.50 2.28
CA SER A 80 -5.53 -1.01 1.14
C SER A 80 -5.18 -0.21 -0.11
N LEU A 81 -4.73 -0.89 -1.16
CA LEU A 81 -4.42 -0.31 -2.47
C LEU A 81 -5.33 -0.89 -3.54
N TYR A 82 -5.96 -0.04 -4.37
CA TYR A 82 -6.90 -0.48 -5.41
C TYR A 82 -6.67 0.22 -6.75
N ALA A 83 -6.54 -0.56 -7.84
CA ALA A 83 -6.43 -0.04 -9.20
C ALA A 83 -5.29 0.98 -9.40
N LEU A 84 -4.10 0.68 -8.86
CA LEU A 84 -2.92 1.55 -8.94
C LEU A 84 -1.78 0.89 -9.72
N ARG A 85 -0.98 1.71 -10.40
CA ARG A 85 0.23 1.28 -11.10
C ARG A 85 1.45 1.97 -10.50
N PHE A 86 2.34 1.22 -9.91
CA PHE A 86 3.63 1.71 -9.41
C PHE A 86 4.69 1.46 -10.47
N VAL A 87 5.40 2.51 -10.86
CA VAL A 87 6.49 2.41 -11.83
C VAL A 87 7.75 3.04 -11.29
N ASN A 88 8.90 2.46 -11.65
CA ASN A 88 10.22 3.00 -11.32
C ASN A 88 10.45 3.30 -9.82
N GLY A 89 9.81 2.55 -8.92
CA GLY A 89 10.06 2.68 -7.49
C GLY A 89 11.50 2.25 -7.15
N ARG A 90 12.19 2.99 -6.29
CA ARG A 90 13.52 2.58 -5.83
C ARG A 90 13.74 2.81 -4.34
N SER A 91 14.35 1.84 -3.67
CA SER A 91 14.86 2.02 -2.32
C SER A 91 16.21 1.33 -2.11
N GLU A 92 17.00 1.82 -1.16
CA GLU A 92 18.31 1.24 -0.89
C GLU A 92 18.25 -0.15 -0.24
N ARG A 93 17.15 -0.46 0.47
CA ARG A 93 17.09 -1.67 1.32
C ARG A 93 15.81 -2.47 1.21
N TYR A 94 14.64 -1.83 1.22
CA TYR A 94 13.38 -2.54 1.42
C TYR A 94 12.30 -1.97 0.53
N GLY A 95 11.69 -2.79 -0.33
CA GLY A 95 10.52 -2.42 -1.12
C GLY A 95 10.76 -1.21 -2.02
N GLY A 96 10.98 -1.41 -3.32
CA GLY A 96 11.17 -0.30 -4.25
C GLY A 96 9.97 0.64 -4.31
N ALA A 97 8.75 0.11 -4.13
CA ALA A 97 7.51 0.89 -4.15
C ALA A 97 6.81 0.94 -2.78
N VAL A 98 6.66 -0.21 -2.13
CA VAL A 98 5.91 -0.34 -0.87
C VAL A 98 6.76 -1.04 0.18
N LYS A 99 6.91 -0.39 1.33
CA LYS A 99 7.60 -0.92 2.49
C LYS A 99 6.63 -0.93 3.67
N VAL A 100 6.49 -2.09 4.30
CA VAL A 100 5.57 -2.30 5.42
C VAL A 100 6.35 -2.91 6.59
N TYR A 101 6.26 -2.29 7.76
CA TYR A 101 6.91 -2.78 8.98
C TYR A 101 6.08 -2.53 10.24
N ASN A 102 5.79 -3.57 11.02
CA ASN A 102 4.96 -3.44 12.25
C ASN A 102 3.60 -2.80 11.92
N ALA A 103 2.84 -3.43 11.03
CA ALA A 103 1.60 -2.91 10.44
C ALA A 103 0.40 -3.82 10.74
N GLY A 104 -0.80 -3.37 10.38
CA GLY A 104 -2.04 -4.13 10.44
C GLY A 104 -2.24 -5.02 9.22
N ASN A 105 -3.45 -5.04 8.68
CA ASN A 105 -3.80 -5.77 7.46
C ASN A 105 -3.23 -5.07 6.23
N ILE A 106 -2.80 -5.84 5.23
CA ILE A 106 -2.33 -5.33 3.94
C ILE A 106 -3.17 -5.96 2.82
N ALA A 107 -3.90 -5.14 2.09
CA ALA A 107 -4.69 -5.55 0.95
C ALA A 107 -4.25 -4.81 -0.32
N MET A 108 -4.07 -5.53 -1.41
CA MET A 108 -3.82 -4.96 -2.73
C MET A 108 -4.70 -5.67 -3.75
N GLN A 109 -5.43 -4.90 -4.55
CA GLN A 109 -6.31 -5.44 -5.57
C GLN A 109 -6.15 -4.67 -6.88
N ASP A 110 -5.96 -5.41 -7.97
CA ASP A 110 -5.77 -4.86 -9.32
C ASP A 110 -4.62 -3.84 -9.38
N VAL A 111 -3.55 -4.13 -8.64
CA VAL A 111 -2.34 -3.29 -8.55
C VAL A 111 -1.24 -3.87 -9.42
N SER A 112 -0.46 -3.01 -10.09
CA SER A 112 0.75 -3.44 -10.80
C SER A 112 1.99 -2.73 -10.30
N PHE A 113 3.12 -3.43 -10.28
CA PHE A 113 4.45 -2.92 -10.00
C PHE A 113 5.38 -3.20 -11.18
N THR A 114 5.95 -2.15 -11.79
CA THR A 114 6.81 -2.27 -12.97
C THR A 114 8.13 -1.56 -12.73
N ASP A 115 9.23 -2.26 -12.99
CA ASP A 115 10.59 -1.72 -12.88
C ASP A 115 10.90 -1.16 -11.47
N CYS A 116 10.34 -1.77 -10.43
CA CYS A 116 10.61 -1.40 -9.05
C CYS A 116 11.80 -2.19 -8.47
N GLU A 117 12.72 -1.50 -7.80
CA GLU A 117 13.97 -2.08 -7.32
C GLU A 117 14.23 -1.76 -5.84
N SER A 118 14.73 -2.74 -5.09
CA SER A 118 15.32 -2.51 -3.77
C SER A 118 16.71 -3.14 -3.65
N GLY A 119 17.61 -2.50 -2.90
CA GLY A 119 18.97 -3.01 -2.75
C GLY A 119 19.12 -4.25 -1.88
N MET A 120 18.10 -4.65 -1.10
CA MET A 120 18.19 -5.86 -0.26
C MET A 120 16.97 -6.78 -0.35
N TYR A 121 15.75 -6.30 -0.07
CA TYR A 121 14.61 -7.18 0.13
C TYR A 121 13.34 -6.68 -0.53
N GLY A 122 12.67 -7.53 -1.32
CA GLY A 122 11.41 -7.22 -1.97
C GLY A 122 11.58 -6.13 -3.02
N GLY A 123 11.77 -6.49 -4.29
CA GLY A 123 12.11 -5.49 -5.32
C GLY A 123 11.06 -4.40 -5.45
N ALA A 124 9.78 -4.76 -5.45
CA ALA A 124 8.67 -3.82 -5.38
C ALA A 124 8.12 -3.68 -3.96
N VAL A 125 7.86 -4.80 -3.29
CA VAL A 125 7.09 -4.83 -2.04
C VAL A 125 7.87 -5.59 -0.98
N TYR A 126 8.09 -4.95 0.16
CA TYR A 126 8.65 -5.58 1.35
C TYR A 126 7.66 -5.48 2.50
N VAL A 127 7.34 -6.61 3.12
CA VAL A 127 6.45 -6.69 4.28
C VAL A 127 7.10 -7.47 5.40
N ARG A 128 7.13 -6.88 6.60
CA ARG A 128 7.61 -7.55 7.79
C ARG A 128 6.81 -7.19 9.04
N LYS A 129 6.59 -8.17 9.94
CA LYS A 129 5.95 -7.94 11.24
C LYS A 129 4.54 -7.36 11.10
N THR A 130 3.69 -7.94 10.28
CA THR A 130 2.26 -7.57 10.31
C THR A 130 1.56 -8.30 11.44
N ARG A 131 0.61 -7.62 12.08
CA ARG A 131 -0.30 -8.22 13.08
C ARG A 131 -1.56 -8.80 12.44
N GLY A 132 -1.82 -8.44 11.19
CA GLY A 132 -2.96 -8.86 10.40
C GLY A 132 -2.56 -9.66 9.17
N ASP A 133 -3.53 -9.95 8.33
CA ASP A 133 -3.35 -10.75 7.12
C ASP A 133 -2.90 -9.90 5.93
N ILE A 134 -2.32 -10.58 4.95
CA ILE A 134 -1.86 -10.02 3.68
C ILE A 134 -2.64 -10.67 2.55
N SER A 135 -3.33 -9.86 1.75
CA SER A 135 -4.11 -10.31 0.60
C SER A 135 -3.70 -9.55 -0.66
N LEU A 136 -3.18 -10.26 -1.65
CA LEU A 136 -2.81 -9.73 -2.96
C LEU A 136 -3.68 -10.39 -4.02
N VAL A 137 -4.63 -9.65 -4.60
CA VAL A 137 -5.60 -10.16 -5.58
C VAL A 137 -5.39 -9.50 -6.93
N GLY A 138 -5.13 -10.28 -7.98
CA GLY A 138 -4.91 -9.75 -9.33
C GLY A 138 -3.68 -8.84 -9.44
N VAL A 139 -2.69 -9.02 -8.56
CA VAL A 139 -1.50 -8.15 -8.51
C VAL A 139 -0.47 -8.60 -9.52
N THR A 140 0.06 -7.66 -10.31
CA THR A 140 1.13 -7.95 -11.28
C THR A 140 2.46 -7.33 -10.86
N PHE A 141 3.54 -8.10 -10.88
CA PHE A 141 4.90 -7.63 -10.72
C PHE A 141 5.67 -7.86 -12.03
N ARG A 142 6.35 -6.83 -12.52
CA ARG A 142 7.10 -6.87 -13.78
C ARG A 142 8.47 -6.24 -13.61
N SER A 143 9.52 -6.94 -14.05
CA SER A 143 10.89 -6.43 -14.08
C SER A 143 11.38 -5.88 -12.73
N CYS A 144 10.84 -6.42 -11.63
CA CYS A 144 11.21 -5.99 -10.30
C CYS A 144 12.49 -6.72 -9.84
N LYS A 145 13.36 -6.03 -9.10
CA LYS A 145 14.65 -6.58 -8.71
C LYS A 145 14.98 -6.31 -7.23
N ALA A 146 15.51 -7.33 -6.56
CA ALA A 146 16.14 -7.19 -5.24
C ALA A 146 17.21 -8.25 -5.03
N ARG A 147 17.97 -8.14 -3.94
CA ARG A 147 18.89 -9.21 -3.51
C ARG A 147 18.12 -10.46 -3.06
N GLN A 148 17.06 -10.31 -2.29
CA GLN A 148 16.16 -11.39 -1.90
C GLN A 148 14.70 -11.02 -2.13
N GLY A 149 13.92 -11.94 -2.69
CA GLY A 149 12.53 -11.68 -3.08
C GLY A 149 12.45 -10.67 -4.22
N GLY A 150 12.78 -11.10 -5.43
CA GLY A 150 12.97 -10.22 -6.60
C GLY A 150 11.81 -9.24 -6.85
N ALA A 151 10.58 -9.64 -6.56
CA ALA A 151 9.42 -8.75 -6.57
C ALA A 151 8.90 -8.44 -5.16
N VAL A 152 8.63 -9.48 -4.38
CA VAL A 152 8.01 -9.38 -3.07
C VAL A 152 8.78 -10.21 -2.05
N LEU A 153 8.90 -9.70 -0.84
CA LEU A 153 9.34 -10.50 0.30
C LEU A 153 8.43 -10.22 1.50
N VAL A 154 7.92 -11.30 2.11
CA VAL A 154 7.06 -11.27 3.29
C VAL A 154 7.73 -12.08 4.40
N LEU A 155 7.87 -11.48 5.59
CA LEU A 155 8.50 -12.10 6.75
C LEU A 155 7.67 -11.83 8.02
N GLU A 156 7.65 -12.80 8.95
CA GLU A 156 7.08 -12.60 10.30
C GLU A 156 5.67 -11.96 10.25
N SER A 157 4.76 -12.45 9.43
CA SER A 157 3.49 -11.79 9.10
C SER A 157 2.31 -12.77 9.26
N GLY A 158 1.09 -12.24 9.25
CA GLY A 158 -0.14 -13.06 9.29
C GLY A 158 -0.34 -13.93 8.05
N ALA A 159 -1.54 -14.49 7.89
CA ALA A 159 -1.84 -15.33 6.75
C ALA A 159 -1.63 -14.52 5.46
N THR A 160 -0.90 -15.11 4.50
CA THR A 160 -0.57 -14.46 3.24
C THR A 160 -1.24 -15.20 2.11
N SER A 161 -2.11 -14.51 1.38
CA SER A 161 -2.77 -15.02 0.17
C SER A 161 -2.33 -14.20 -1.04
N MET A 162 -2.08 -14.89 -2.15
CA MET A 162 -1.79 -14.30 -3.45
C MET A 162 -2.68 -14.98 -4.48
N ASP A 163 -3.81 -14.38 -4.81
CA ASP A 163 -4.78 -14.91 -5.75
C ASP A 163 -4.69 -14.19 -7.10
N GLY A 164 -4.51 -14.92 -8.20
CA GLY A 164 -4.30 -14.35 -9.52
C GLY A 164 -3.04 -13.47 -9.65
N ALA A 165 -2.07 -13.60 -8.74
CA ALA A 165 -0.84 -12.81 -8.80
C ALA A 165 0.08 -13.27 -9.96
N THR A 166 0.65 -12.31 -10.68
CA THR A 166 1.50 -12.56 -11.85
C THR A 166 2.88 -11.96 -11.66
N PHE A 167 3.94 -12.73 -11.94
CA PHE A 167 5.34 -12.29 -11.86
C PHE A 167 6.03 -12.45 -13.20
N ILE A 168 6.55 -11.37 -13.77
CA ILE A 168 7.15 -11.33 -15.11
C ILE A 168 8.55 -10.75 -15.01
N ALA A 169 9.57 -11.55 -15.33
CA ALA A 169 10.97 -11.10 -15.35
C ALA A 169 11.44 -10.46 -14.02
N CYS A 170 10.92 -10.94 -12.89
CA CYS A 170 11.38 -10.49 -11.57
C CYS A 170 12.59 -11.31 -11.13
N THR A 171 13.63 -10.64 -10.63
CA THR A 171 14.93 -11.29 -10.38
C THR A 171 15.42 -11.05 -8.97
N ALA A 172 15.82 -12.13 -8.29
CA ALA A 172 16.65 -12.08 -7.09
C ALA A 172 18.11 -12.40 -7.47
N ASP A 173 19.09 -11.67 -6.92
CA ASP A 173 20.52 -11.85 -7.25
C ASP A 173 21.40 -12.26 -6.05
N LEU A 174 20.81 -12.92 -5.04
CA LEU A 174 21.52 -13.65 -3.98
C LEU A 174 21.57 -15.16 -4.23
#